data_AF-A0A7C5PL56-F1
#
_entry.id   AF-A0A7C5PL56-F1
#
_cell.length_a   1.000
_cell.length_b   1.000
_cell.length_c   1.000
_cell.angle_alpha   90.00
_cell.angle_beta   90.00
_cell.angle_gamma   90.00
#
_symmetry.space_group_name_H-M   'P 1'
#
loop_
_entity.id
_entity.type
_entity.pdbx_description
1 polymer ?
#
loop_
_entity_poly.entity_id
_entity_poly.type
_entity_poly.pdbx_seq_one_letter_code
_entity_poly.pdbx_strand_id
1 'polypeptide(L)'
;MKMFLLNMMTAMMPAMVPMVWIGGILAVLSIVLYILGGKLGYKPALWAARGALAFGLFFVAAQGMGMLLGAGPSINFGDPRKFEFILVAFWKVGLALLIPAWIIWSFASKKIADGF
;
A
#
# COMPACT_ATOMS: atom_id res chain seq x y z
N MET A 1 11.23 -16.71 18.99
CA MET A 1 11.11 -15.69 17.92
C MET A 1 10.10 -16.07 16.83
N LYS A 2 10.15 -17.27 16.23
CA LYS A 2 9.18 -17.69 15.20
C LYS A 2 7.72 -17.67 15.66
N MET A 3 7.41 -18.21 16.85
CA MET A 3 6.05 -18.18 17.42
C MET A 3 5.52 -16.76 17.64
N PHE A 4 6.37 -15.82 18.05
CA PHE A 4 6.00 -14.42 18.21
C PHE A 4 5.62 -13.79 16.86
N LEU A 5 6.42 -14.01 15.82
CA LEU A 5 6.13 -13.51 14.48
C LEU A 5 4.85 -14.12 13.89
N LEU A 6 4.63 -15.41 14.10
CA LEU A 6 3.40 -16.08 13.68
C LEU A 6 2.17 -15.51 14.37
N ASN A 7 2.24 -15.26 15.69
CA ASN A 7 1.16 -14.64 16.46
C ASN A 7 0.87 -13.21 15.99
N MET A 8 1.89 -12.44 15.60
CA MET A 8 1.69 -11.13 15.00
C MET A 8 1.02 -11.23 13.62
N MET A 9 1.49 -12.14 12.76
CA MET A 9 0.90 -12.33 11.43
C MET A 9 -0.58 -12.71 11.51
N THR A 10 -0.94 -13.64 12.40
CA THR A 10 -2.33 -14.06 12.59
C THR A 10 -3.19 -12.92 13.15
N ALA A 11 -2.69 -12.16 14.11
CA ALA A 11 -3.39 -11.00 14.65
C ALA A 11 -3.63 -9.91 13.60
N MET A 12 -2.74 -9.76 12.62
CA MET A 12 -2.86 -8.75 11.57
C MET A 12 -3.70 -9.21 10.37
N MET A 13 -3.98 -10.51 10.20
CA MET A 13 -4.75 -11.02 9.05
C MET A 13 -6.08 -10.29 8.81
N PRO A 14 -6.94 -10.02 9.82
CA PRO A 14 -8.21 -9.34 9.60
C PRO A 14 -8.05 -7.90 9.10
N ALA A 15 -6.93 -7.26 9.43
CA ALA A 15 -6.63 -5.89 9.03
C ALA A 15 -6.03 -5.79 7.61
N MET A 16 -5.54 -6.89 7.02
CA MET A 16 -4.84 -6.87 5.74
C MET A 16 -5.70 -6.30 4.61
N VAL A 17 -6.94 -6.77 4.45
CA VAL A 17 -7.83 -6.29 3.38
C VAL A 17 -8.19 -4.81 3.56
N PRO A 18 -8.63 -4.35 4.76
CA PRO A 18 -8.80 -2.91 5.02
C PRO A 18 -7.57 -2.07 4.69
N MET A 19 -6.37 -2.55 5.03
CA MET A 19 -5.12 -1.84 4.73
C MET A 19 -4.87 -1.71 3.22
N VAL A 20 -5.22 -2.73 2.41
CA VAL A 20 -5.15 -2.60 0.95
C VAL A 20 -6.04 -1.47 0.45
N TRP A 21 -7.28 -1.43 0.93
CA TRP A 21 -8.25 -0.41 0.51
C TRP A 21 -7.81 0.99 0.92
N ILE A 22 -7.33 1.16 2.16
CA ILE A 22 -6.79 2.44 2.62
C ILE A 22 -5.59 2.85 1.76
N GLY A 23 -4.65 1.93 1.52
CA GLY A 23 -3.50 2.20 0.65
C GLY A 23 -3.92 2.57 -0.77
N GLY A 24 -4.90 1.87 -1.34
CA GLY A 24 -5.44 2.12 -2.67
C GLY A 24 -6.13 3.48 -2.78
N ILE A 25 -6.94 3.84 -1.78
CA ILE A 25 -7.57 5.16 -1.68
C ILE A 25 -6.50 6.25 -1.61
N LEU A 26 -5.47 6.09 -0.77
CA LEU A 26 -4.38 7.05 -0.67
C LEU A 26 -3.59 7.18 -1.99
N ALA A 27 -3.35 6.08 -2.70
CA ALA A 27 -2.70 6.09 -4.00
C ALA A 27 -3.52 6.90 -5.01
N VAL A 28 -4.82 6.63 -5.12
CA VAL A 28 -5.73 7.36 -6.02
C VAL A 28 -5.84 8.84 -5.62
N LEU A 29 -6.01 9.13 -4.32
CA LEU A 29 -6.07 10.50 -3.81
C LEU A 29 -4.80 11.27 -4.10
N SER A 30 -3.62 10.64 -4.00
CA SER A 30 -2.36 11.30 -4.31
C SER A 30 -2.31 11.79 -5.76
N ILE A 31 -2.83 11.00 -6.70
CA ILE A 31 -2.91 11.34 -8.12
C ILE A 31 -3.89 12.49 -8.33
N VAL A 32 -5.09 12.39 -7.78
CA VAL A 32 -6.13 13.43 -7.91
C VAL A 32 -5.64 14.76 -7.32
N LEU A 33 -5.07 14.74 -6.12
CA LEU A 33 -4.55 15.94 -5.46
C LEU A 33 -3.34 16.53 -6.19
N TYR A 34 -2.52 15.69 -6.84
CA TYR A 34 -1.41 16.18 -7.66
C TYR A 34 -1.91 16.93 -8.89
N ILE A 35 -2.94 16.41 -9.57
CA ILE A 35 -3.58 17.08 -10.72
C ILE A 35 -4.21 18.41 -10.29
N LEU A 36 -4.84 18.45 -9.12
CA LEU A 36 -5.43 19.67 -8.54
C LEU A 36 -4.41 20.61 -7.87
N GLY A 37 -3.14 20.21 -7.80
CA GLY A 37 -2.09 20.88 -7.04
C GLY A 37 -1.84 22.33 -7.46
N GLY A 38 -2.11 22.69 -8.73
CA GLY A 38 -2.01 24.07 -9.19
C GLY A 38 -3.00 25.05 -8.54
N LYS A 39 -4.04 24.55 -7.85
CA LYS A 39 -5.02 25.37 -7.11
C LYS A 39 -4.93 25.19 -5.59
N LEU A 40 -4.61 23.97 -5.14
CA LEU A 40 -4.65 23.58 -3.72
C LEU A 40 -3.25 23.45 -3.09
N GLY A 41 -2.19 23.61 -3.88
CA GLY A 41 -0.83 23.26 -3.51
C GLY A 41 -0.55 21.76 -3.60
N TYR A 42 0.74 21.41 -3.70
CA TYR A 42 1.17 20.02 -3.91
C TYR A 42 1.40 19.23 -2.60
N LYS A 43 1.36 19.89 -1.44
CA LYS A 43 1.57 19.25 -0.12
C LYS A 43 0.56 18.14 0.20
N PRO A 44 -0.76 18.28 -0.05
CA PRO A 44 -1.72 17.20 0.21
C PRO A 44 -1.42 15.94 -0.62
N ALA A 45 -1.05 16.12 -1.89
CA ALA A 45 -0.64 15.03 -2.77
C ALA A 45 0.60 14.29 -2.24
N LEU A 46 1.58 15.05 -1.73
CA LEU A 46 2.79 14.50 -1.11
C LEU A 46 2.47 13.63 0.11
N TRP A 47 1.57 14.08 1.00
CA TRP A 47 1.18 13.34 2.19
C TRP A 47 0.41 12.06 1.85
N ALA A 48 -0.54 12.14 0.92
CA ALA A 48 -1.26 10.96 0.44
C ALA A 48 -0.29 9.94 -0.19
N ALA A 49 0.65 10.40 -1.01
CA ALA A 49 1.69 9.55 -1.61
C ALA A 49 2.57 8.88 -0.54
N ARG A 50 3.00 9.60 0.50
CA ARG A 50 3.76 9.02 1.63
C ARG A 50 2.99 7.92 2.34
N GLY A 51 1.69 8.12 2.57
CA GLY A 51 0.83 7.10 3.18
C GLY A 51 0.74 5.84 2.31
N ALA A 52 0.47 6.01 1.01
CA ALA A 52 0.43 4.89 0.07
C ALA A 52 1.78 4.15 -0.03
N LEU A 53 2.91 4.89 -0.02
CA LEU A 53 4.25 4.32 0.05
C LEU A 53 4.44 3.46 1.31
N ALA A 54 4.01 3.95 2.48
CA ALA A 54 4.13 3.21 3.73
C ALA A 54 3.37 1.87 3.68
N PHE A 55 2.14 1.86 3.17
CA PHE A 55 1.38 0.63 2.98
C PHE A 55 2.03 -0.29 1.94
N GLY A 56 2.50 0.26 0.84
CA GLY A 56 3.20 -0.50 -0.19
C GLY A 56 4.47 -1.20 0.33
N LEU A 57 5.32 -0.46 1.06
CA LEU A 57 6.51 -1.01 1.72
C LEU A 57 6.13 -2.09 2.74
N PHE A 58 5.08 -1.86 3.52
CA PHE A 58 4.58 -2.83 4.49
C PHE A 58 4.21 -4.16 3.83
N PHE A 59 3.46 -4.15 2.72
CA PHE A 59 3.08 -5.39 2.02
C PHE A 59 4.28 -6.13 1.42
N VAL A 60 5.26 -5.40 0.86
CA VAL A 60 6.50 -6.03 0.38
C VAL A 60 7.30 -6.64 1.53
N ALA A 61 7.42 -5.94 2.65
CA ALA A 61 8.09 -6.45 3.85
C ALA A 61 7.37 -7.68 4.42
N ALA A 62 6.04 -7.65 4.49
CA ALA A 62 5.23 -8.78 4.94
C ALA A 62 5.37 -10.00 4.03
N GLN A 63 5.50 -9.81 2.70
CA GLN A 63 5.83 -10.90 1.78
C GLN A 63 7.17 -11.54 2.17
N GLY A 64 8.23 -10.72 2.33
CA GLY A 64 9.56 -11.20 2.68
C GLY A 64 9.57 -11.96 4.01
N MET A 65 8.92 -11.42 5.03
CA MET A 65 8.80 -12.06 6.34
C MET A 65 8.04 -13.39 6.27
N GLY A 66 6.96 -13.46 5.50
CA GLY A 66 6.23 -14.72 5.32
C GLY A 66 7.07 -15.77 4.59
N MET A 67 7.81 -15.39 3.55
CA MET A 67 8.72 -16.29 2.84
C MET A 67 9.83 -16.83 3.77
N LEU A 68 10.42 -16.00 4.63
CA LEU A 68 11.41 -16.42 5.63
C LEU A 68 10.86 -17.42 6.66
N LEU A 69 9.54 -17.39 6.89
CA LEU A 69 8.84 -18.32 7.76
C LEU A 69 8.30 -19.56 7.03
N GLY A 70 8.58 -19.70 5.72
CA GLY A 70 8.12 -20.82 4.90
C GLY A 70 6.66 -20.72 4.45
N ALA A 71 6.06 -19.54 4.53
CA ALA A 71 4.70 -19.26 4.05
C ALA A 71 4.72 -18.54 2.70
N GLY A 72 3.63 -18.66 1.93
CA GLY A 72 3.35 -17.85 0.75
C GLY A 72 2.24 -16.83 1.02
N PRO A 73 2.54 -15.63 1.55
CA PRO A 73 1.52 -14.62 1.84
C PRO A 73 0.71 -14.18 0.62
N SER A 74 -0.61 -14.26 0.74
CA SER A 74 -1.57 -13.81 -0.28
C SER A 74 -2.84 -13.27 0.36
N ILE A 75 -3.45 -12.27 -0.28
CA ILE A 75 -4.73 -11.70 0.11
C ILE A 75 -5.82 -12.35 -0.75
N ASN A 76 -6.91 -12.80 -0.12
CA ASN A 76 -8.09 -13.25 -0.84
C ASN A 76 -9.01 -12.08 -1.13
N PHE A 77 -9.23 -11.79 -2.42
CA PHE A 77 -10.20 -10.81 -2.90
C PHE A 77 -11.51 -11.44 -3.38
N GLY A 78 -11.65 -12.76 -3.34
CA GLY A 78 -12.90 -13.44 -3.70
C GLY A 78 -13.95 -13.40 -2.58
N ASP A 79 -15.21 -13.63 -2.93
CA ASP A 79 -16.32 -13.71 -1.99
C ASP A 79 -16.34 -15.07 -1.25
N PRO A 80 -16.07 -15.11 0.07
CA PRO A 80 -16.10 -16.35 0.83
C PRO A 80 -17.47 -17.02 0.84
N ARG A 81 -18.56 -16.25 0.66
CA ARG A 81 -19.93 -16.76 0.62
C ARG A 81 -20.25 -17.51 -0.67
N LYS A 82 -19.44 -17.32 -1.71
CA LYS A 82 -19.57 -17.96 -3.03
C LYS A 82 -18.44 -18.95 -3.32
N PHE A 83 -17.58 -19.23 -2.35
CA PHE A 83 -16.37 -20.06 -2.52
C PHE A 83 -15.42 -19.55 -3.61
N GLU A 84 -15.39 -18.24 -3.84
CA GLU A 84 -14.45 -17.62 -4.77
C GLU A 84 -13.13 -17.30 -4.05
N PHE A 85 -12.02 -17.73 -4.64
CA PHE A 85 -10.67 -17.50 -4.10
C PHE A 85 -9.81 -16.79 -5.13
N ILE A 86 -9.71 -15.46 -5.00
CA ILE A 86 -8.83 -14.65 -5.82
C ILE A 86 -7.62 -14.27 -4.96
N LEU A 87 -6.64 -15.18 -4.94
CA LEU A 87 -5.43 -15.01 -4.13
C LEU A 87 -4.39 -14.17 -4.88
N VAL A 88 -4.12 -12.99 -4.34
CA VAL A 88 -3.10 -12.08 -4.88
C VAL A 88 -1.94 -12.00 -3.90
N ALA A 89 -0.73 -12.28 -4.38
CA ALA A 89 0.48 -12.21 -3.55
C ALA A 89 0.69 -10.80 -2.99
N PHE A 90 1.16 -10.71 -1.74
CA PHE A 90 1.34 -9.42 -1.06
C PHE A 90 2.29 -8.49 -1.82
N TRP A 91 3.36 -9.02 -2.44
CA TRP A 91 4.27 -8.19 -3.23
C TRP A 91 3.59 -7.51 -4.43
N LYS A 92 2.60 -8.15 -5.06
CA LYS A 92 1.85 -7.54 -6.18
C LYS A 92 1.06 -6.34 -5.69
N VAL A 93 0.40 -6.48 -4.54
CA VAL A 93 -0.33 -5.40 -3.88
C VAL A 93 0.64 -4.29 -3.46
N GLY A 94 1.78 -4.66 -2.85
CA GLY A 94 2.82 -3.73 -2.45
C GLY A 94 3.34 -2.89 -3.61
N LEU A 95 3.70 -3.52 -4.73
CA LEU A 95 4.17 -2.81 -5.93
C LEU A 95 3.08 -1.94 -6.56
N ALA A 96 1.83 -2.41 -6.59
CA ALA A 96 0.70 -1.64 -7.11
C ALA A 96 0.45 -0.34 -6.32
N LEU A 97 0.82 -0.29 -5.04
CA LEU A 97 0.79 0.92 -4.22
C LEU A 97 2.08 1.73 -4.35
N LEU A 98 3.24 1.07 -4.29
CA LEU A 98 4.56 1.71 -4.27
C LEU A 98 4.84 2.52 -5.52
N ILE A 99 4.65 1.91 -6.70
CA ILE A 99 5.07 2.50 -7.98
C ILE A 99 4.33 3.84 -8.23
N PRO A 100 2.99 3.90 -8.25
CA PRO A 100 2.30 5.16 -8.48
C PRO A 100 2.58 6.18 -7.38
N ALA A 101 2.63 5.76 -6.12
CA ALA A 101 2.89 6.67 -5.01
C ALA A 101 4.32 7.25 -5.06
N TRP A 102 5.32 6.46 -5.46
CA TRP A 102 6.70 6.94 -5.63
C TRP A 102 6.82 7.97 -6.75
N ILE A 103 6.13 7.72 -7.87
CA ILE A 103 6.05 8.66 -8.99
C ILE A 103 5.47 9.99 -8.52
N ILE A 104 4.29 9.97 -7.87
CA ILE A 104 3.64 11.19 -7.38
C ILE A 104 4.49 11.89 -6.32
N TRP A 105 5.06 11.15 -5.37
CA TRP A 105 5.95 11.71 -4.35
C TRP A 105 7.13 12.45 -4.97
N SER A 106 7.76 11.86 -6.00
CA SER A 106 8.91 12.45 -6.69
C SER A 106 8.54 13.75 -7.41
N PHE A 107 7.40 13.78 -8.12
CA PHE A 107 6.96 14.97 -8.84
C PHE A 107 6.41 16.06 -7.91
N ALA A 108 5.61 15.71 -6.91
CA ALA A 108 5.08 16.65 -5.93
C ALA A 108 6.21 17.30 -5.12
N SER A 109 7.24 16.53 -4.73
CA SER A 109 8.41 17.09 -4.02
C SER A 109 9.15 18.13 -4.86
N LYS A 110 9.34 17.87 -6.16
CA LYS A 110 9.95 18.83 -7.09
C LYS A 110 9.13 20.10 -7.20
N LYS A 111 7.82 20.00 -7.42
CA LYS A 111 6.93 21.18 -7.51
C LYS A 111 6.98 22.07 -6.27
N ILE A 112 7.00 21.45 -5.08
CA ILE A 112 7.12 22.18 -3.82
C ILE A 112 8.48 22.88 -3.71
N ALA A 113 9.56 22.22 -4.15
CA ALA A 113 10.89 22.81 -4.15
C ALA A 113 11.01 23.98 -5.16
N ASP A 114 10.30 23.91 -6.28
CA ASP A 114 10.22 24.96 -7.30
C ASP A 114 9.35 26.16 -6.85
N GLY A 115 8.72 26.10 -5.68
CA GLY A 115 7.92 27.20 -5.12
C GLY A 115 6.43 27.19 -5.49
N PHE A 116 5.89 26.07 -5.95
CA PHE A 116 4.46 25.88 -6.23
C PHE A 116 3.68 25.23 -5.07
#